data_AF-A0A165T0Q5-F1
#
_entry.id   AF-A0A165T0Q5-F1
#
_cell.length_a   1.000
_cell.length_b   1.000
_cell.length_c   1.000
_cell.angle_alpha   90.00
_cell.angle_beta   90.00
_cell.angle_gamma   90.00
#
_symmetry.space_group_name_H-M   'P 1'
#
loop_
_entity.id
_entity.type
_entity.pdbx_description
1 polymer ?
#
loop_
_entity_poly.entity_id
_entity_poly.type
_entity_poly.pdbx_seq_one_letter_code
_entity_poly.pdbx_strand_id
1 'polypeptide(L)'
;MAYPVQWLDATFSSRARAEALLKPDLESGLITPHDYHLATQFLPAPHRYWPYVFSLGGSAGAALFQRYARKPPASLNRTMLLASVGGFVGAMWGQFRRAEAHASFTRLLEDPVAFSQALENVNRRTGGTRPLGWTIQRAREVAQREGMHGNTAAPTDDGWASEPVVSDQAMNAASANRPTSASTPDAQSRSKSRWEEIRAANARSGVQQSSWDVLRQSHERSKVKGSAQGGRSSEEPPRTDEQAQFDALLEAERRTAGRES
;
A
#
# COMPACT_ATOMS: atom_id res chain seq x y z
N MET A 1 -8.73 8.04 -6.94
CA MET A 1 -8.65 6.61 -6.56
C MET A 1 -9.52 6.39 -5.33
N ALA A 2 -10.25 5.28 -5.27
CA ALA A 2 -11.21 5.03 -4.19
C ALA A 2 -10.49 4.39 -3.00
N TYR A 3 -10.47 5.09 -1.85
CA TYR A 3 -10.01 4.53 -0.59
C TYR A 3 -10.96 3.38 -0.19
N PRO A 4 -10.48 2.14 0.03
CA PRO A 4 -11.35 0.97 0.25
C PRO A 4 -11.91 0.93 1.68
N VAL A 5 -12.66 1.97 2.05
CA VAL A 5 -13.29 2.19 3.36
C VAL A 5 -14.04 0.94 3.84
N GLN A 6 -14.82 0.32 2.94
CA GLN A 6 -15.67 -0.82 3.27
C GLN A 6 -14.86 -2.05 3.69
N TRP A 7 -13.71 -2.27 3.04
CA TRP A 7 -12.82 -3.38 3.41
C TRP A 7 -12.16 -3.13 4.77
N LEU A 8 -11.74 -1.89 5.05
CA LEU A 8 -11.18 -1.53 6.35
C LEU A 8 -12.19 -1.78 7.47
N ASP A 9 -13.43 -1.32 7.31
CA ASP A 9 -14.49 -1.49 8.30
C ASP A 9 -14.78 -2.97 8.60
N ALA A 10 -14.83 -3.80 7.55
CA ALA A 10 -15.11 -5.23 7.67
C ALA A 10 -13.92 -5.98 8.30
N THR A 11 -12.69 -5.60 7.95
CA THR A 11 -11.47 -6.27 8.39
C THR A 11 -11.08 -5.89 9.81
N PHE A 12 -11.23 -4.61 10.18
CA PHE A 12 -10.84 -4.05 11.47
C PHE A 12 -12.06 -3.77 12.36
N SER A 13 -12.88 -4.80 12.56
CA SER A 13 -14.16 -4.65 13.28
C SER A 13 -14.00 -4.29 14.76
N SER A 14 -12.87 -4.64 15.38
CA SER A 14 -12.54 -4.41 16.79
C SER A 14 -11.04 -4.15 16.98
N ARG A 15 -10.69 -3.55 18.13
CA ARG A 15 -9.30 -3.28 18.51
C ARG A 15 -8.46 -4.56 18.61
N ALA A 16 -8.96 -5.60 19.29
CA ALA A 16 -8.24 -6.87 19.40
C ALA A 16 -7.96 -7.51 18.02
N ARG A 17 -8.90 -7.37 17.07
CA ARG A 17 -8.71 -7.84 15.70
C ARG A 17 -7.67 -7.01 14.94
N ALA A 18 -7.67 -5.68 15.12
CA ALA A 18 -6.65 -4.82 14.54
C ALA A 18 -5.25 -5.13 15.08
N GLU A 19 -5.14 -5.31 16.40
CA GLU A 19 -3.90 -5.69 17.07
C GLU A 19 -3.41 -7.04 16.54
N ALA A 20 -4.27 -8.06 16.46
CA ALA A 20 -3.90 -9.38 15.96
C ALA A 20 -3.44 -9.38 14.50
N LEU A 21 -4.07 -8.58 13.63
CA LEU A 21 -3.73 -8.52 12.20
C LEU A 21 -2.44 -7.73 11.94
N LEU A 22 -2.21 -6.63 12.66
CA LEU A 22 -1.05 -5.75 12.45
C LEU A 22 0.20 -6.21 13.23
N LYS A 23 0.04 -6.99 14.29
CA LYS A 23 1.16 -7.41 15.16
C LYS A 23 2.31 -8.11 14.40
N PRO A 24 2.07 -9.00 13.42
CA PRO A 24 3.16 -9.59 12.65
C PRO A 24 3.99 -8.58 11.86
N ASP A 25 3.39 -7.48 11.37
CA ASP A 25 4.13 -6.43 10.66
C ASP A 25 4.88 -5.50 11.63
N LEU A 26 4.41 -5.39 12.88
CA LEU A 26 5.14 -4.70 13.94
C LEU A 26 6.38 -5.52 14.34
N GLU A 27 6.21 -6.83 14.54
CA GLU A 27 7.30 -7.75 14.92
C GLU A 27 8.36 -7.89 13.81
N SER A 28 7.97 -7.75 12.54
CA SER A 28 8.92 -7.72 11.43
C SER A 28 9.66 -6.38 11.29
N GLY A 29 9.27 -5.36 12.06
CA GLY A 29 9.80 -4.00 11.94
C GLY A 29 9.32 -3.25 10.69
N LEU A 30 8.28 -3.74 10.00
CA LEU A 30 7.71 -3.06 8.83
C LEU A 30 6.94 -1.80 9.25
N ILE A 31 6.18 -1.84 10.34
CA ILE A 31 5.48 -0.66 10.87
C ILE A 31 6.11 -0.21 12.18
N THR A 32 6.13 1.11 12.41
CA THR A 32 6.65 1.65 13.67
C THR A 32 5.68 1.35 14.83
N PRO A 33 6.17 1.25 16.08
CA PRO A 33 5.31 1.11 17.25
C PRO A 33 4.28 2.25 17.39
N HIS A 34 4.64 3.45 16.92
CA HIS A 34 3.75 4.61 16.90
C HIS A 34 2.56 4.39 15.95
N ASP A 35 2.83 4.04 14.70
CA ASP A 35 1.82 3.80 13.68
C ASP A 35 0.90 2.62 14.05
N TYR A 36 1.46 1.57 14.64
CA TYR A 36 0.69 0.46 15.20
C TYR A 36 -0.33 0.94 16.25
N HIS A 37 0.10 1.78 17.18
CA HIS A 37 -0.78 2.28 18.24
C HIS A 37 -1.88 3.19 17.68
N LEU A 38 -1.53 4.11 16.77
CA LEU A 38 -2.51 4.95 16.09
C LEU A 38 -3.53 4.11 15.32
N ALA A 39 -3.08 3.12 14.55
CA ALA A 39 -3.95 2.29 13.73
C ALA A 39 -4.91 1.43 14.57
N THR A 40 -4.43 0.84 15.66
CA THR A 40 -5.25 0.00 16.54
C THR A 40 -6.31 0.79 17.31
N GLN A 41 -6.07 2.07 17.59
CA GLN A 41 -7.08 2.98 18.13
C GLN A 41 -8.03 3.49 17.05
N PHE A 42 -7.50 3.89 15.90
CA PHE A 42 -8.26 4.57 14.85
C PHE A 42 -9.15 3.61 14.04
N LEU A 43 -8.61 2.50 13.51
CA LEU A 43 -9.35 1.64 12.57
C LEU A 43 -10.70 1.11 13.11
N PRO A 44 -10.82 0.64 14.37
CA PRO A 44 -12.11 0.21 14.92
C PRO A 44 -12.95 1.35 15.51
N ALA A 45 -12.52 2.60 15.41
CA ALA A 45 -13.15 3.74 16.07
C ALA A 45 -14.58 4.02 15.53
N PRO A 46 -15.43 4.70 16.32
CA PRO A 46 -16.84 4.90 15.99
C PRO A 46 -17.10 5.84 14.80
N HIS A 47 -16.06 6.43 14.18
CA HIS A 47 -16.21 7.31 13.01
C HIS A 47 -16.85 6.59 11.81
N ARG A 48 -16.78 5.26 11.75
CA ARG A 48 -17.53 4.44 10.78
C ARG A 48 -19.05 4.62 10.84
N TYR A 49 -19.58 5.03 12.00
CA TYR A 49 -21.01 5.25 12.21
C TYR A 49 -21.46 6.70 11.98
N TRP A 50 -20.54 7.64 11.74
CA TRP A 50 -20.89 9.05 11.55
C TRP A 50 -21.96 9.29 10.47
N PRO A 51 -21.90 8.67 9.27
CA PRO A 51 -22.97 8.84 8.28
C PRO A 51 -24.36 8.52 8.83
N TYR A 52 -24.49 7.45 9.63
CA TYR A 52 -25.77 7.07 10.23
C TYR A 52 -26.20 8.04 11.34
N VAL A 53 -25.28 8.42 12.23
CA VAL A 53 -25.57 9.36 13.33
C VAL A 53 -26.01 10.72 12.78
N PHE A 54 -25.29 11.27 11.81
CA PHE A 54 -25.67 12.53 11.19
C PHE A 54 -26.93 12.42 10.33
N SER A 55 -27.18 11.28 9.68
CA SER A 55 -28.43 11.05 8.96
C SER A 55 -29.64 11.04 9.89
N LEU A 56 -29.56 10.30 11.00
CA LEU A 56 -30.61 10.29 12.02
C LEU A 56 -30.81 11.68 12.63
N GLY A 57 -29.72 12.38 12.97
CA GLY A 57 -29.76 13.74 13.50
C GLY A 57 -30.39 14.74 12.53
N GLY A 58 -30.01 14.70 11.25
CA GLY A 58 -30.57 15.57 10.21
C GLY A 58 -32.06 15.31 9.95
N SER A 59 -32.47 14.04 9.91
CA SER A 59 -33.88 13.65 9.74
C SER A 59 -34.74 14.08 10.93
N ALA A 60 -34.30 13.75 12.15
CA ALA A 60 -34.99 14.14 13.38
C ALA A 60 -35.05 15.67 13.52
N GLY A 61 -33.93 16.36 13.29
CA GLY A 61 -33.86 17.83 13.35
C GLY A 61 -34.83 18.51 12.39
N ALA A 62 -34.89 18.06 11.13
CA ALA A 62 -35.81 18.61 10.14
C ALA A 62 -37.30 18.36 10.50
N ALA A 63 -37.62 17.17 11.01
CA ALA A 63 -38.97 16.83 11.46
C ALA A 63 -39.40 17.66 12.68
N LEU A 64 -38.52 17.79 13.68
CA LEU A 64 -38.76 18.61 14.87
C LEU A 64 -38.91 20.09 14.52
N PHE A 65 -38.04 20.61 13.64
CA PHE A 65 -38.13 21.99 13.16
C PHE A 65 -39.48 22.25 12.47
N GLN A 66 -39.93 21.36 11.57
CA GLN A 66 -41.24 21.50 10.93
C GLN A 66 -42.40 21.44 11.92
N ARG A 67 -42.31 20.56 12.93
CA ARG A 67 -43.41 20.38 13.89
C ARG A 67 -43.53 21.53 14.89
N TYR A 68 -42.41 22.08 15.36
CA TYR A 68 -42.40 23.02 16.47
C TYR A 68 -42.14 24.48 16.07
N ALA A 69 -41.36 24.73 15.00
CA ALA A 69 -40.99 26.09 14.61
C ALA A 69 -41.95 26.71 13.58
N ARG A 70 -42.70 25.91 12.82
CA ARG A 70 -43.67 26.42 11.84
C ARG A 70 -45.11 26.36 12.35
N LYS A 71 -45.81 27.50 12.22
CA LYS A 71 -47.26 27.62 12.41
C LYS A 71 -47.86 28.14 11.10
N PRO A 72 -48.86 27.46 10.50
CA PRO A 72 -49.45 26.16 10.89
C PRO A 72 -48.51 24.96 10.67
N PRO A 73 -48.73 23.82 11.36
CA PRO A 73 -47.92 22.62 11.16
C PRO A 73 -48.06 22.10 9.72
N ALA A 74 -46.93 21.72 9.12
CA ALA A 74 -46.92 21.15 7.78
C ALA A 74 -47.62 19.78 7.73
N SER A 75 -48.12 19.41 6.55
CA SER A 75 -48.69 18.07 6.33
C SER A 75 -47.63 16.98 6.55
N LEU A 76 -48.07 15.79 6.97
CA LEU A 76 -47.20 14.65 7.27
C LEU A 76 -46.28 14.31 6.09
N ASN A 77 -46.79 14.36 4.85
CA ASN A 77 -46.01 14.11 3.64
C ASN A 77 -44.88 15.14 3.46
N ARG A 78 -45.14 16.43 3.74
CA ARG A 78 -44.11 17.48 3.67
C ARG A 78 -43.05 17.29 4.75
N THR A 79 -43.46 16.89 5.95
CA THR A 79 -42.54 16.60 7.06
C THR A 79 -41.67 15.38 6.73
N MET A 80 -42.24 14.30 6.20
CA MET A 80 -41.50 13.10 5.79
C MET A 80 -40.51 13.39 4.67
N LEU A 81 -40.91 14.18 3.67
CA LEU A 81 -40.02 14.63 2.58
C LEU A 81 -38.84 15.43 3.14
N LEU A 82 -39.11 16.43 3.99
CA LEU A 82 -38.06 17.26 4.58
C LEU A 82 -37.15 16.49 5.54
N ALA A 83 -37.70 15.54 6.29
CA ALA A 83 -36.92 14.63 7.14
C ALA A 83 -35.99 13.75 6.28
N SER A 84 -36.48 13.23 5.15
CA SER A 84 -35.66 12.43 4.23
C SER A 84 -34.52 13.25 3.62
N VAL A 85 -34.81 14.49 3.19
CA VAL A 85 -33.78 15.42 2.68
C VAL A 85 -32.77 15.77 3.79
N GLY A 86 -33.24 16.07 4.99
CA GLY A 86 -32.39 16.34 6.15
C GLY A 86 -31.48 15.16 6.48
N GLY A 87 -32.01 13.94 6.44
CA GLY A 87 -31.23 12.73 6.67
C GLY A 87 -30.20 12.44 5.56
N PHE A 88 -30.52 12.75 4.31
CA PHE A 88 -29.56 12.64 3.20
C PHE A 88 -28.41 13.65 3.35
N VAL A 89 -28.71 14.92 3.62
CA VAL A 89 -27.70 15.96 3.87
C VAL A 89 -26.84 15.61 5.08
N GLY A 90 -27.46 15.12 6.15
CA GLY A 90 -26.75 14.61 7.32
C GLY A 90 -25.80 13.47 6.97
N ALA A 91 -26.26 12.48 6.19
CA ALA A 91 -25.41 11.38 5.75
C ALA A 91 -24.19 11.88 4.95
N MET A 92 -24.39 12.81 4.01
CA MET A 92 -23.30 13.42 3.24
C MET A 92 -22.29 14.13 4.15
N TRP A 93 -22.76 14.90 5.12
CA TRP A 93 -21.88 15.55 6.10
C TRP A 93 -21.10 14.52 6.94
N GLY A 94 -21.75 13.44 7.35
CA GLY A 94 -21.09 12.34 8.04
C GLY A 94 -20.02 11.64 7.20
N GLN A 95 -20.24 11.47 5.89
CA GLN A 95 -19.23 10.96 4.95
C GLN A 95 -18.05 11.93 4.82
N PHE A 96 -18.30 13.24 4.75
CA PHE A 96 -17.25 14.24 4.70
C PHE A 96 -16.38 14.21 5.96
N ARG A 97 -17.01 14.24 7.15
CA ARG A 97 -16.30 14.11 8.43
C ARG A 97 -15.49 12.82 8.49
N ARG A 98 -16.08 11.71 8.03
CA ARG A 98 -15.39 10.42 7.98
C ARG A 98 -14.13 10.50 7.11
N ALA A 99 -14.22 11.09 5.93
CA ALA A 99 -13.07 11.30 5.05
C ALA A 99 -12.00 12.21 5.69
N GLU A 100 -12.42 13.27 6.39
CA GLU A 100 -11.53 14.15 7.16
C GLU A 100 -10.78 13.36 8.26
N ALA A 101 -11.46 12.46 8.97
CA ALA A 101 -10.85 11.60 9.99
C ALA A 101 -9.80 10.65 9.38
N HIS A 102 -10.07 10.02 8.24
CA HIS A 102 -9.06 9.21 7.54
C HIS A 102 -7.90 10.06 7.02
N ALA A 103 -8.16 11.26 6.50
CA ALA A 103 -7.12 12.16 6.03
C ALA A 103 -6.20 12.61 7.18
N SER A 104 -6.77 12.98 8.33
CA SER A 104 -5.99 13.33 9.52
C SER A 104 -5.17 12.15 10.04
N PHE A 105 -5.76 10.94 10.13
CA PHE A 105 -5.04 9.72 10.47
C PHE A 105 -3.82 9.50 9.56
N THR A 106 -3.99 9.60 8.24
CA THR A 106 -2.86 9.41 7.30
C THR A 106 -1.76 10.47 7.43
N ARG A 107 -2.07 11.66 7.95
CA ARG A 107 -1.07 12.72 8.22
C ARG A 107 -0.34 12.52 9.54
N LEU A 108 -0.92 11.75 10.46
CA LEU A 108 -0.32 11.44 11.76
C LEU A 108 0.58 10.20 11.70
N LEU A 109 0.51 9.40 10.63
CA LEU A 109 1.41 8.28 10.42
C LEU A 109 2.83 8.78 10.18
N GLU A 110 3.80 8.14 10.82
CA GLU A 110 5.22 8.39 10.67
C GLU A 110 5.71 7.87 9.30
N ASP A 111 5.35 6.64 8.94
CA ASP A 111 5.61 6.07 7.61
C ASP A 111 4.32 5.57 6.94
N PRO A 112 3.62 6.44 6.19
CA PRO A 112 2.40 6.05 5.50
C PRO A 112 2.63 5.01 4.39
N VAL A 113 3.87 4.90 3.89
CA VAL A 113 4.23 3.94 2.84
C VAL A 113 4.33 2.55 3.44
N ALA A 114 5.13 2.40 4.49
CA ALA A 114 5.29 1.12 5.16
C ALA A 114 3.98 0.63 5.79
N PHE A 115 3.18 1.55 6.34
CA PHE A 115 1.83 1.22 6.83
C PHE A 115 0.91 0.69 5.71
N SER A 116 0.97 1.26 4.51
CA SER A 116 0.17 0.76 3.38
C SER A 116 0.59 -0.65 2.92
N GLN A 117 1.90 -0.94 2.97
CA GLN A 117 2.42 -2.29 2.69
C GLN A 117 1.94 -3.29 3.74
N ALA A 118 1.91 -2.89 5.02
CA ALA A 118 1.33 -3.71 6.08
C ALA A 118 -0.15 -4.01 5.84
N LEU A 119 -0.95 -3.02 5.40
CA LEU A 119 -2.35 -3.26 5.03
C LEU A 119 -2.47 -4.22 3.85
N GLU A 120 -1.58 -4.17 2.86
CA GLU A 120 -1.53 -5.17 1.80
C GLU A 120 -1.20 -6.57 2.32
N ASN A 121 -0.24 -6.70 3.23
CA ASN A 121 0.09 -7.97 3.88
C ASN A 121 -1.12 -8.53 4.64
N VAL A 122 -1.89 -7.66 5.33
CA VAL A 122 -3.14 -8.05 6.01
C VAL A 122 -4.18 -8.50 4.98
N ASN A 123 -4.35 -7.78 3.88
CA ASN A 123 -5.28 -8.16 2.81
C ASN A 123 -4.92 -9.53 2.20
N ARG A 124 -3.64 -9.78 1.92
CA ARG A 124 -3.17 -11.10 1.44
C ARG A 124 -3.44 -12.20 2.47
N ARG A 125 -3.16 -11.95 3.76
CA ARG A 125 -3.41 -12.91 4.86
C ARG A 125 -4.89 -13.20 5.10
N THR A 126 -5.76 -12.24 4.82
CA THR A 126 -7.23 -12.39 4.96
C THR A 126 -7.91 -12.94 3.71
N GLY A 127 -7.15 -13.34 2.69
CA GLY A 127 -7.67 -13.95 1.46
C GLY A 127 -8.13 -12.95 0.40
N GLY A 128 -7.76 -11.67 0.54
CA GLY A 128 -8.00 -10.65 -0.48
C GLY A 128 -7.19 -10.93 -1.74
N THR A 129 -7.87 -11.13 -2.87
CA THR A 129 -7.24 -11.45 -4.17
C THR A 129 -6.83 -10.22 -4.97
N ARG A 130 -7.39 -9.05 -4.65
CA ARG A 130 -7.09 -7.79 -5.33
C ARG A 130 -6.15 -6.95 -4.45
N PRO A 131 -5.09 -6.36 -5.02
CA PRO A 131 -4.35 -5.32 -4.31
C PRO A 131 -5.34 -4.23 -3.91
N LEU A 132 -5.16 -3.63 -2.73
CA LEU A 132 -6.10 -2.65 -2.16
C LEU A 132 -6.27 -1.39 -3.02
N GLY A 133 -5.57 -1.30 -4.17
CA GLY A 133 -5.51 -0.11 -5.02
C GLY A 133 -4.99 1.10 -4.25
N TRP A 134 -4.38 0.86 -3.08
CA TRP A 134 -3.90 1.90 -2.18
C TRP A 134 -2.72 2.65 -2.80
N THR A 135 -2.11 2.12 -3.87
CA THR A 135 -0.88 2.61 -4.53
C THR A 135 -0.93 4.10 -4.91
N ILE A 136 -0.76 4.94 -3.90
CA ILE A 136 0.46 5.68 -3.68
C ILE A 136 0.84 6.52 -4.92
N GLN A 137 -0.08 7.35 -5.40
CA GLN A 137 0.34 8.53 -6.13
C GLN A 137 1.13 9.47 -5.19
N ARG A 138 0.74 9.57 -3.91
CA ARG A 138 1.42 10.47 -2.96
C ARG A 138 2.83 10.00 -2.56
N ALA A 139 3.08 8.72 -2.26
CA ALA A 139 4.47 8.34 -1.98
C ALA A 139 5.31 8.13 -3.24
N ARG A 140 4.68 7.95 -4.41
CA ARG A 140 5.39 8.13 -5.69
C ARG A 140 5.83 9.58 -5.85
N GLU A 141 4.98 10.56 -5.53
CA GLU A 141 5.32 11.98 -5.53
C GLU A 141 6.39 12.35 -4.48
N VAL A 142 6.32 11.81 -3.26
CA VAL A 142 7.32 12.09 -2.21
C VAL A 142 8.67 11.45 -2.56
N ALA A 143 8.70 10.19 -3.00
CA ALA A 143 9.92 9.55 -3.49
C ALA A 143 10.50 10.27 -4.73
N GLN A 144 9.64 10.83 -5.60
CA GLN A 144 10.09 11.66 -6.72
C GLN A 144 10.72 12.98 -6.27
N ARG A 145 10.28 13.54 -5.14
CA ARG A 145 10.78 14.82 -4.63
C ARG A 145 12.10 14.68 -3.87
N GLU A 146 12.28 13.58 -3.16
CA GLU A 146 13.56 13.27 -2.48
C GLU A 146 14.65 12.86 -3.49
N GLY A 147 14.29 12.28 -4.63
CA GLY A 147 15.22 11.99 -5.74
C GLY A 147 15.71 13.21 -6.53
N MET A 148 15.22 14.42 -6.27
CA MET A 148 15.59 15.64 -7.02
C MET A 148 16.77 16.41 -6.42
N HIS A 149 17.29 16.01 -5.26
CA HIS A 149 18.40 16.71 -4.57
C HIS A 149 19.70 15.91 -4.44
N GLY A 150 19.80 14.70 -4.97
CA GLY A 150 21.02 13.90 -4.83
C GLY A 150 21.23 12.99 -6.03
N ASN A 151 22.37 13.17 -6.67
CA ASN A 151 22.85 12.48 -7.87
C ASN A 151 23.21 11.00 -7.60
N THR A 152 22.37 10.25 -6.89
CA THR A 152 22.50 8.80 -6.76
C THR A 152 21.68 8.16 -7.86
N ALA A 153 22.37 7.66 -8.89
CA ALA A 153 21.78 6.90 -9.98
C ALA A 153 20.90 5.77 -9.42
N ALA A 154 19.58 5.97 -9.45
CA ALA A 154 18.63 4.89 -9.25
C ALA A 154 18.88 3.83 -10.34
N PRO A 155 19.03 2.55 -9.98
CA PRO A 155 19.13 1.49 -10.98
C PRO A 155 17.80 1.46 -11.73
N THR A 156 17.85 1.77 -13.01
CA THR A 156 16.75 1.61 -13.95
C THR A 156 16.31 0.14 -13.95
N ASP A 157 15.15 -0.12 -13.35
CA ASP A 157 14.43 -1.40 -13.41
C ASP A 157 13.71 -1.55 -14.78
N ASP A 158 14.43 -1.19 -15.86
CA ASP A 158 14.00 -1.44 -17.24
C ASP A 158 14.46 -2.84 -17.62
N GLY A 159 13.61 -3.85 -17.38
CA GLY A 159 14.00 -5.21 -17.76
C GLY A 159 13.05 -6.36 -17.46
N TRP A 160 11.77 -6.14 -17.14
CA TRP A 160 10.78 -7.21 -17.24
C TRP A 160 10.11 -7.15 -18.60
N ALA A 161 10.74 -7.86 -19.53
CA ALA A 161 10.24 -8.13 -20.87
C ALA A 161 8.80 -8.64 -20.81
N SER A 162 7.88 -7.87 -21.40
CA SER A 162 6.64 -8.41 -21.93
C SER A 162 7.00 -9.47 -22.97
N GLU A 163 6.79 -10.74 -22.65
CA GLU A 163 6.86 -11.82 -23.63
C GLU A 163 5.89 -11.51 -24.79
N PRO A 164 6.33 -11.55 -26.06
CA PRO A 164 5.40 -11.65 -27.17
C PRO A 164 4.72 -13.02 -27.09
N VAL A 165 3.41 -13.02 -26.89
CA VAL A 165 2.56 -14.20 -27.03
C VAL A 165 2.66 -14.65 -28.49
N VAL A 166 3.51 -15.65 -28.76
CA VAL A 166 3.55 -16.35 -30.04
C VAL A 166 2.32 -17.26 -30.09
N SER A 167 1.29 -16.80 -30.78
CA SER A 167 0.14 -17.60 -31.16
C SER A 167 0.53 -18.56 -32.28
N ASP A 168 1.13 -19.70 -31.94
CA ASP A 168 1.24 -20.84 -32.86
C ASP A 168 -0.09 -21.60 -32.88
N GLN A 169 -1.02 -21.09 -33.68
CA GLN A 169 -2.22 -21.81 -34.07
C GLN A 169 -2.00 -22.37 -35.49
N ALA A 170 -1.23 -23.44 -35.58
CA ALA A 170 -1.07 -24.22 -36.81
C ALA A 170 -1.88 -25.52 -36.72
N MET A 171 -2.71 -25.69 -37.74
CA MET A 171 -3.59 -26.82 -38.00
C MET A 171 -2.83 -28.15 -38.05
N ASN A 172 -3.44 -29.21 -37.50
CA ASN A 172 -3.32 -30.53 -38.12
C ASN A 172 -4.54 -31.38 -37.81
N ALA A 173 -5.20 -31.77 -38.89
CA ALA A 173 -6.31 -32.70 -38.93
C ALA A 173 -5.83 -34.09 -39.37
N ALA A 174 -6.59 -35.09 -38.92
CA ALA A 174 -6.82 -36.42 -39.50
C ALA A 174 -5.98 -37.63 -39.05
N SER A 175 -6.76 -38.63 -38.63
CA SER A 175 -6.70 -40.06 -38.96
C SER A 175 -5.94 -41.08 -38.08
N ALA A 176 -6.77 -41.89 -37.40
CA ALA A 176 -6.92 -43.35 -37.56
C ALA A 176 -6.11 -44.35 -36.69
N ASN A 177 -6.89 -45.13 -35.92
CA ASN A 177 -6.88 -46.59 -35.69
C ASN A 177 -5.67 -47.34 -35.07
N ARG A 178 -5.90 -47.83 -33.82
CA ARG A 178 -5.77 -49.22 -33.26
C ARG A 178 -4.39 -49.96 -33.24
N PRO A 179 -4.20 -51.07 -32.47
CA PRO A 179 -4.74 -51.48 -31.15
C PRO A 179 -3.68 -52.04 -30.15
N THR A 180 -4.12 -52.30 -28.91
CA THR A 180 -3.69 -53.38 -27.95
C THR A 180 -2.23 -53.54 -27.55
N SER A 181 -1.95 -53.44 -26.25
CA SER A 181 -1.46 -54.57 -25.42
C SER A 181 -1.58 -54.27 -23.92
N ALA A 182 -2.05 -55.26 -23.19
CA ALA A 182 -2.20 -55.29 -21.74
C ALA A 182 -0.94 -55.87 -21.10
N SER A 183 -0.51 -55.27 -19.98
CA SER A 183 0.15 -55.97 -18.86
C SER A 183 0.42 -54.99 -17.71
N THR A 184 -0.36 -55.14 -16.63
CA THR A 184 -0.02 -54.80 -15.24
C THR A 184 1.21 -55.63 -14.80
N PRO A 185 2.05 -55.22 -13.82
CA PRO A 185 1.59 -54.98 -12.45
C PRO A 185 2.23 -53.79 -11.69
N ASP A 186 1.49 -53.31 -10.69
CA ASP A 186 1.92 -52.67 -9.45
C ASP A 186 3.33 -52.06 -9.37
N ALA A 187 3.43 -50.78 -9.71
CA ALA A 187 4.44 -49.90 -9.14
C ALA A 187 3.73 -48.84 -8.31
N GLN A 188 3.81 -49.00 -6.99
CA GLN A 188 3.38 -48.04 -5.98
C GLN A 188 3.67 -46.61 -6.44
N SER A 189 2.62 -45.85 -6.75
CA SER A 189 2.67 -44.41 -6.92
C SER A 189 2.95 -43.78 -5.55
N ARG A 190 4.21 -43.90 -5.09
CA ARG A 190 4.74 -43.00 -4.07
C ARG A 190 4.63 -41.62 -4.70
N SER A 191 3.65 -40.86 -4.25
CA SER A 191 3.49 -39.44 -4.55
C SER A 191 4.89 -38.83 -4.54
N LYS A 192 5.38 -38.42 -5.71
CA LYS A 192 6.70 -37.82 -5.87
C LYS A 192 6.86 -36.81 -4.74
N SER A 193 7.86 -37.05 -3.88
CA SER A 193 8.06 -36.25 -2.69
C SER A 193 8.10 -34.79 -3.11
N ARG A 194 7.40 -33.90 -2.42
CA ARG A 194 7.40 -32.46 -2.70
C ARG A 194 8.83 -31.91 -2.82
N TRP A 195 9.78 -32.53 -2.13
CA TRP A 195 11.22 -32.26 -2.22
C TRP A 195 11.87 -32.66 -3.54
N GLU A 196 11.38 -33.72 -4.17
CA GLU A 196 11.85 -34.19 -5.47
C GLU A 196 11.34 -33.30 -6.60
N GLU A 197 10.12 -32.77 -6.46
CA GLU A 197 9.56 -31.74 -7.35
C GLU A 197 10.34 -30.42 -7.23
N ILE A 198 10.64 -29.97 -6.00
CA ILE A 198 11.48 -28.77 -5.77
C ILE A 198 12.89 -28.96 -6.36
N ARG A 199 13.50 -30.14 -6.20
CA ARG A 199 14.82 -30.44 -6.79
C ARG A 199 14.78 -30.48 -8.32
N ALA A 200 13.74 -31.06 -8.91
CA ALA A 200 13.57 -31.09 -10.37
C ALA A 200 13.31 -29.69 -10.95
N ALA A 201 12.54 -28.84 -10.25
CA ALA A 201 12.31 -27.46 -10.63
C ALA A 201 13.61 -26.63 -10.57
N ASN A 202 14.38 -26.72 -9.47
CA ASN A 202 15.65 -26.02 -9.34
C ASN A 202 16.70 -26.48 -10.37
N ALA A 203 16.72 -27.76 -10.73
CA ALA A 203 17.63 -28.27 -11.76
C ALA A 203 17.32 -27.72 -13.16
N ARG A 204 16.04 -27.46 -13.47
CA ARG A 204 15.63 -26.82 -14.74
C ARG A 204 15.90 -25.32 -14.75
N SER A 205 15.79 -24.67 -13.60
CA SER A 205 16.10 -23.24 -13.43
C SER A 205 17.59 -22.93 -13.28
N GLY A 206 18.47 -23.93 -13.15
CA GLY A 206 19.92 -23.76 -12.93
C GLY A 206 20.69 -23.07 -14.07
N VAL A 207 20.05 -22.78 -15.21
CA VAL A 207 20.63 -21.95 -16.28
C VAL A 207 20.31 -20.46 -16.08
N GLN A 208 19.29 -20.12 -15.28
CA GLN A 208 19.02 -18.74 -14.88
C GLN A 208 19.88 -18.41 -13.66
N GLN A 209 20.77 -17.43 -13.83
CA GLN A 209 21.67 -16.96 -12.78
C GLN A 209 20.86 -16.68 -11.51
N SER A 210 21.25 -17.33 -10.40
CA SER A 210 20.66 -17.09 -9.09
C SER A 210 20.65 -15.58 -8.80
N SER A 211 19.56 -15.05 -8.24
CA SER A 211 19.47 -13.62 -7.88
C SER A 211 20.64 -13.18 -6.98
N TRP A 212 21.21 -14.12 -6.23
CA TRP A 212 22.43 -13.93 -5.44
C TRP A 212 23.70 -13.74 -6.26
N ASP A 213 23.83 -14.43 -7.40
CA ASP A 213 24.97 -14.23 -8.30
C ASP A 213 24.85 -12.90 -9.06
N VAL A 214 23.64 -12.46 -9.42
CA VAL A 214 23.42 -11.13 -10.01
C VAL A 214 23.85 -10.02 -9.05
N LEU A 215 23.53 -10.15 -7.77
CA LEU A 215 23.93 -9.19 -6.73
C LEU A 215 25.46 -9.19 -6.54
N ARG A 216 26.11 -10.36 -6.56
CA ARG A 216 27.57 -10.44 -6.45
C ARG A 216 28.25 -9.85 -7.67
N GLN A 217 27.73 -10.15 -8.86
CA GLN A 217 28.28 -9.67 -10.13
C GLN A 217 28.11 -8.15 -10.30
N SER A 218 27.03 -7.56 -9.78
CA SER A 218 26.87 -6.10 -9.76
C SER A 218 27.88 -5.41 -8.84
N HIS A 219 28.15 -5.98 -7.65
CA HIS A 219 29.17 -5.49 -6.74
C HIS A 219 30.59 -5.60 -7.33
N GLU A 220 30.90 -6.69 -8.04
CA GLU A 220 32.19 -6.85 -8.72
C GLU A 220 32.36 -5.90 -9.91
N ARG A 221 31.33 -5.70 -10.74
CA ARG A 221 31.37 -4.73 -11.85
C ARG A 221 31.56 -3.29 -11.37
N SER A 222 30.96 -2.93 -10.23
CA SER A 222 31.08 -1.61 -9.63
C SER A 222 32.52 -1.32 -9.19
N LYS A 223 33.23 -2.31 -8.65
CA LYS A 223 34.63 -2.18 -8.22
C LYS A 223 35.61 -2.05 -9.40
N VAL A 224 35.40 -2.80 -10.49
CA VAL A 224 36.34 -2.78 -11.64
C VAL A 224 36.23 -1.49 -12.46
N LYS A 225 35.05 -0.85 -12.51
CA LYS A 225 34.88 0.41 -13.25
C LYS A 225 35.53 1.63 -12.55
N GLY A 226 35.78 1.55 -11.24
CA GLY A 226 36.41 2.62 -10.46
C GLY A 226 37.95 2.67 -10.53
N SER A 227 38.62 1.61 -10.98
CA SER A 227 40.09 1.51 -10.91
C SER A 227 40.84 1.79 -12.21
N ALA A 228 40.14 2.00 -13.33
CA ALA A 228 40.78 2.15 -14.64
C ALA A 228 40.73 3.56 -15.25
N GLN A 229 40.06 4.53 -14.60
CA GLN A 229 39.99 5.91 -15.10
C GLN A 229 40.87 6.83 -14.25
N GLY A 230 42.17 6.62 -14.38
CA GLY A 230 43.16 7.62 -14.01
C GLY A 230 43.08 8.82 -14.96
N GLY A 231 42.99 10.02 -14.39
CA GLY A 231 43.36 11.26 -15.06
C GLY A 231 42.23 12.07 -15.69
N ARG A 232 41.50 12.84 -14.87
CA ARG A 232 41.21 14.28 -15.06
C ARG A 232 40.14 14.74 -14.07
N SER A 233 40.57 15.54 -13.10
CA SER A 233 39.82 16.66 -12.49
C SER A 233 38.32 16.46 -12.31
N SER A 234 37.93 15.64 -11.33
CA SER A 234 36.71 15.91 -10.59
C SER A 234 37.08 16.84 -9.46
N GLU A 235 36.71 18.10 -9.66
CA GLU A 235 36.59 19.17 -8.70
C GLU A 235 35.79 18.64 -7.51
N GLU A 236 36.50 18.07 -6.55
CA GLU A 236 36.00 17.81 -5.21
C GLU A 236 35.54 19.19 -4.72
N PRO A 237 34.23 19.43 -4.46
CA PRO A 237 33.80 20.70 -3.91
C PRO A 237 34.65 20.93 -2.67
N PRO A 238 35.37 22.06 -2.59
CA PRO A 238 36.37 22.25 -1.58
C PRO A 238 35.63 22.10 -0.25
N ARG A 239 36.14 21.26 0.65
CA ARG A 239 35.54 20.97 1.97
C ARG A 239 35.17 22.25 2.76
N THR A 240 35.72 23.39 2.36
CA THR A 240 35.35 24.73 2.81
C THR A 240 33.88 25.09 2.56
N ASP A 241 33.28 24.64 1.45
CA ASP A 241 31.91 25.00 1.08
C ASP A 241 30.87 24.21 1.88
N GLU A 242 31.17 22.93 2.18
CA GLU A 242 30.35 22.10 3.09
C GLU A 242 30.43 22.61 4.53
N GLN A 243 31.62 23.05 4.97
CA GLN A 243 31.81 23.67 6.28
C GLN A 243 31.03 24.98 6.42
N ALA A 244 31.05 25.83 5.38
CA ALA A 244 30.31 27.09 5.35
C ALA A 244 28.80 26.88 5.38
N GLN A 245 28.27 25.84 4.71
CA GLN A 245 26.86 25.48 4.81
C GLN A 245 26.46 25.05 6.22
N PHE A 246 27.32 24.27 6.90
CA PHE A 246 27.04 23.82 8.26
C PHE A 246 27.01 24.97 9.26
N ASP A 247 27.97 25.90 9.14
CA ASP A 247 28.02 27.10 9.99
C ASP A 247 26.82 28.02 9.75
N ALA A 248 26.39 28.19 8.49
CA ALA A 248 25.21 28.98 8.15
C ALA A 248 23.91 28.40 8.75
N LEU A 249 23.80 27.08 8.83
CA LEU A 249 22.65 26.39 9.41
C LEU A 249 22.60 26.58 10.94
N LEU A 250 23.74 26.48 11.62
CA LEU A 250 23.86 26.74 13.06
C LEU A 250 23.56 28.21 13.43
N GLU A 251 23.98 29.16 12.59
CA GLU A 251 23.75 30.57 12.84
C GLU A 251 22.28 30.96 12.62
N ALA A 252 21.60 30.31 11.66
CA ALA A 252 20.15 30.43 11.49
C ALA A 252 19.40 29.92 12.72
N GLU A 253 19.79 28.77 13.28
CA GLU A 253 19.17 28.20 14.48
C GLU A 253 19.33 29.13 15.71
N ARG A 254 20.53 29.70 15.92
CA ARG A 254 20.76 30.69 16.99
C ARG A 254 19.89 31.94 16.85
N ARG A 255 19.66 32.43 15.63
CA ARG A 255 18.80 33.61 15.40
C ARG A 255 17.33 33.33 15.70
N THR A 256 16.83 32.13 15.43
CA THR A 256 15.48 31.72 15.83
C THR A 256 15.35 31.57 17.34
N ALA A 257 16.32 30.96 18.00
CA ALA A 257 16.29 30.77 19.46
C ALA A 257 16.35 32.09 20.25
N GLY A 258 17.07 33.10 19.76
CA GLY A 258 17.17 34.41 20.40
C GLY A 258 16.00 35.37 20.13
N ARG A 259 15.03 35.00 19.28
CA ARG A 259 13.88 35.85 18.92
C ARG A 259 12.60 35.54 19.72
N GLU A 260 12.61 34.47 20.50
CA GLU A 260 11.49 34.02 21.34
C GLU A 260 11.65 34.38 22.84
N SER A 261 12.67 35.18 23.19
CA SER A 261 12.88 35.77 24.52
C SER A 261 12.64 37.27 24.52
#